data_AF-A0A2V7IZC2-F1
#
_entry.id   AF-A0A2V7IZC2-F1
#
_cell.length_a   1.000
_cell.length_b   1.000
_cell.length_c   1.000
_cell.angle_alpha   90.00
_cell.angle_beta   90.00
_cell.angle_gamma   90.00
#
_symmetry.space_group_name_H-M   'P 1'
#
loop_
_entity.id
_entity.type
_entity.pdbx_description
1 polymer ?
#
loop_
_entity_poly.entity_id
_entity_poly.type
_entity_poly.pdbx_seq_one_letter_code
_entity_poly.pdbx_strand_id
1 'polypeptide(L)'
;MLQGSERGNGVLIHLRSNDSVASGEFPLLARGDSTTERGAVVAARFMVGDVAHGVTLDSGTVSVIRAGDTLAARARGSGSEVAGTARVTLDASFESVRIGADTLPCAVQP
;
A
#
# COMPACT_ATOMS: atom_id res chain seq x y z
N MET A 1 2.66 6.38 -3.49
CA MET A 1 1.60 5.36 -3.68
C MET A 1 2.11 4.33 -4.65
N LEU A 2 1.97 3.04 -4.35
CA LEU A 2 2.26 1.93 -5.26
C LEU A 2 0.93 1.35 -5.74
N GLN A 3 0.81 1.09 -7.02
CA GLN A 3 -0.39 0.50 -7.62
C GLN A 3 0.01 -0.52 -8.67
N GLY A 4 -0.73 -1.61 -8.74
CA GLY A 4 -0.49 -2.68 -9.69
C GLY A 4 -1.79 -3.40 -10.00
N SER A 5 -1.93 -3.87 -11.23
CA SER A 5 -3.08 -4.66 -11.64
C SER A 5 -2.67 -5.79 -12.58
N GLU A 6 -3.34 -6.92 -12.44
CA GLU A 6 -3.14 -8.10 -13.28
C GLU A 6 -4.46 -8.85 -13.41
N ARG A 7 -4.90 -9.11 -14.66
CA ARG A 7 -6.11 -9.91 -14.97
C ARG A 7 -7.36 -9.47 -14.18
N GLY A 8 -7.53 -8.16 -13.99
CA GLY A 8 -8.66 -7.59 -13.25
C GLY A 8 -8.46 -7.54 -11.72
N ASN A 9 -7.44 -8.19 -11.18
CA ASN A 9 -7.03 -7.96 -9.79
C ASN A 9 -6.21 -6.68 -9.71
N GLY A 10 -6.31 -5.95 -8.61
CA GLY A 10 -5.56 -4.73 -8.40
C GLY A 10 -5.19 -4.57 -6.94
N VAL A 11 -3.99 -4.07 -6.67
CA VAL A 11 -3.51 -3.77 -5.32
C VAL A 11 -3.00 -2.35 -5.28
N LEU A 12 -3.37 -1.63 -4.22
CA LEU A 12 -2.95 -0.28 -3.93
C LEU A 12 -2.30 -0.27 -2.55
N ILE A 13 -1.08 0.24 -2.47
CA ILE A 13 -0.34 0.49 -1.24
C ILE A 13 -0.09 1.99 -1.12
N HIS A 14 -0.66 2.60 -0.08
CA HIS A 14 -0.35 3.95 0.33
C HIS A 14 0.58 3.90 1.53
N LEU A 15 1.84 4.33 1.35
CA LEU A 15 2.82 4.46 2.42
C LEU A 15 2.76 5.89 2.98
N ARG A 16 2.66 6.01 4.30
CA ARG A 16 2.81 7.25 5.05
C ARG A 16 4.17 7.25 5.74
N SER A 17 4.91 8.34 5.56
CA SER A 17 6.16 8.67 6.25
C SER A 17 6.18 10.18 6.48
N ASN A 18 6.83 10.65 7.55
CA ASN A 18 7.02 12.09 7.80
C ASN A 18 7.94 12.76 6.76
N ASP A 19 8.77 11.95 6.10
CA ASP A 19 9.84 12.38 5.20
C ASP A 19 9.89 11.46 3.95
N SER A 20 11.10 11.27 3.40
CA SER A 20 11.32 10.30 2.34
C SER A 20 11.03 8.87 2.80
N VAL A 21 10.32 8.09 1.97
CA VAL A 21 10.08 6.67 2.24
C VAL A 21 11.41 5.91 2.41
N ALA A 22 11.74 5.57 3.66
CA ALA A 22 12.89 4.74 4.00
C ALA A 22 12.55 3.24 3.96
N SER A 23 13.57 2.40 3.85
CA SER A 23 13.42 0.96 4.00
C SER A 23 12.89 0.59 5.40
N GLY A 24 12.21 -0.55 5.50
CA GLY A 24 11.72 -1.13 6.75
C GLY A 24 10.26 -1.53 6.71
N GLU A 25 9.74 -1.88 7.87
CA GLU A 25 8.34 -2.28 8.05
C GLU A 25 7.44 -1.05 8.23
N PHE A 26 6.26 -1.11 7.62
CA PHE A 26 5.19 -0.13 7.74
C PHE A 26 3.95 -0.87 8.27
N PRO A 27 3.61 -0.68 9.56
CA PRO A 27 2.41 -1.30 10.12
C PRO A 27 1.16 -0.76 9.44
N LEU A 28 0.11 -1.58 9.37
CA LEU A 28 -1.15 -1.14 8.79
C LEU A 28 -1.83 -0.10 9.69
N LEU A 29 -2.26 0.98 9.07
CA LEU A 29 -3.02 2.03 9.73
C LEU A 29 -4.49 1.63 9.84
N ALA A 30 -5.06 1.85 11.02
CA ALA A 30 -6.49 1.69 11.22
C ALA A 30 -7.27 2.68 10.33
N ARG A 31 -8.49 2.31 9.96
CA ARG A 31 -9.38 3.23 9.22
C ARG A 31 -9.58 4.50 10.04
N GLY A 32 -9.32 5.66 9.43
CA GLY A 32 -9.47 6.96 10.07
C GLY A 32 -8.25 7.40 10.88
N ASP A 33 -7.18 6.60 10.95
CA ASP A 33 -5.93 7.03 11.59
C ASP A 33 -5.26 8.14 10.77
N SER A 34 -5.28 9.34 11.36
CA SER A 34 -4.64 10.55 10.82
C SER A 34 -3.47 11.04 11.67
N THR A 35 -3.15 10.38 12.79
CA THR A 35 -2.15 10.85 13.76
C THR A 35 -0.88 10.03 13.74
N THR A 36 -0.96 8.77 13.33
CA THR A 36 0.23 7.94 13.19
C THR A 36 1.07 8.45 12.01
N GLU A 37 2.29 8.80 12.33
CA GLU A 37 3.28 9.41 11.43
C GLU A 37 3.82 8.46 10.35
N ARG A 38 3.91 7.17 10.68
CA ARG A 38 4.44 6.13 9.78
C ARG A 38 3.55 4.90 9.75
N GLY A 39 3.17 4.48 8.56
CA GLY A 39 2.40 3.25 8.36
C GLY A 39 1.96 3.08 6.92
N ALA A 40 1.10 2.08 6.69
CA ALA A 40 0.59 1.77 5.37
C ALA A 40 -0.93 1.58 5.37
N VAL A 41 -1.57 1.96 4.28
CA VAL A 41 -2.93 1.53 3.93
C VAL A 41 -2.83 0.65 2.70
N VAL A 42 -3.41 -0.55 2.78
CA VAL A 42 -3.42 -1.52 1.68
C VAL A 42 -4.84 -1.85 1.31
N ALA A 43 -5.18 -1.67 0.03
CA ALA A 43 -6.45 -2.07 -0.53
C ALA A 43 -6.21 -3.00 -1.73
N ALA A 44 -7.07 -4.00 -1.89
CA ALA A 44 -7.05 -4.87 -3.05
C ALA A 44 -8.45 -5.03 -3.63
N ARG A 45 -8.52 -5.10 -4.95
CA ARG A 45 -9.66 -5.58 -5.73
C ARG A 45 -9.27 -6.93 -6.33
N PHE A 46 -10.16 -7.90 -6.29
CA PHE A 46 -9.94 -9.20 -6.92
C PHE A 46 -11.22 -9.74 -7.54
N MET A 47 -11.09 -10.60 -8.54
CA MET A 47 -12.22 -11.24 -9.22
C MET A 47 -12.47 -12.65 -8.67
N VAL A 48 -13.72 -13.00 -8.40
CA VAL A 48 -14.15 -14.39 -8.15
C VAL A 48 -15.19 -14.71 -9.22
N GLY A 49 -14.80 -15.52 -10.20
CA GLY A 49 -15.55 -15.60 -11.46
C GLY A 49 -15.66 -14.20 -12.10
N ASP A 50 -16.87 -13.80 -12.46
CA ASP A 50 -17.16 -12.50 -13.07
C ASP A 50 -17.52 -11.40 -12.05
N VAL A 51 -17.45 -11.70 -10.75
CA VAL A 51 -17.80 -10.76 -9.68
C VAL A 51 -16.53 -10.10 -9.14
N ALA A 52 -16.58 -8.78 -8.99
CA ALA A 52 -15.51 -8.01 -8.39
C ALA A 52 -15.69 -7.88 -6.88
N HIS A 53 -14.65 -8.23 -6.13
CA HIS A 53 -14.57 -8.15 -4.68
C HIS A 53 -13.50 -7.15 -4.28
N GLY A 54 -13.59 -6.66 -3.04
CA GLY A 54 -12.65 -5.69 -2.50
C GLY A 54 -12.33 -5.97 -1.04
N VAL A 55 -11.13 -5.63 -0.62
CA VAL A 55 -10.69 -5.69 0.77
C VAL A 55 -9.76 -4.53 1.09
N THR A 56 -9.89 -3.94 2.28
CA THR A 56 -8.84 -3.14 2.91
C THR A 56 -8.24 -3.97 4.03
N LEU A 57 -6.92 -4.09 4.06
CA LEU A 57 -6.26 -4.84 5.13
C LEU A 57 -6.35 -4.08 6.45
N ASP A 58 -6.68 -4.78 7.53
CA ASP A 58 -6.77 -4.25 8.90
C ASP A 58 -5.76 -4.92 9.86
N SER A 59 -5.02 -5.91 9.37
CA SER A 59 -4.00 -6.65 10.11
C SER A 59 -2.88 -7.10 9.17
N GLY A 60 -1.64 -7.05 9.64
CA GLY A 60 -0.46 -7.37 8.84
C GLY A 60 0.54 -6.22 8.76
N THR A 61 1.41 -6.27 7.76
CA THR A 61 2.51 -5.31 7.56
C THR A 61 2.81 -5.12 6.07
N VAL A 62 3.44 -4.00 5.75
CA VAL A 62 4.10 -3.78 4.46
C VAL A 62 5.60 -3.65 4.70
N SER A 63 6.38 -4.54 4.12
CA SER A 63 7.83 -4.41 4.10
C SER A 63 8.26 -3.61 2.86
N VAL A 64 9.20 -2.68 3.04
CA VAL A 64 9.70 -1.81 1.96
C VAL A 64 11.21 -1.86 1.93
N ILE A 65 11.78 -1.98 0.73
CA ILE A 65 13.21 -1.87 0.48
C ILE A 65 13.41 -0.75 -0.53
N ARG A 66 14.15 0.29 -0.14
CA ARG A 66 14.59 1.36 -1.03
C ARG A 66 16.02 1.11 -1.51
N ALA A 67 16.23 1.20 -2.81
CA ALA A 67 17.54 1.19 -3.46
C ALA A 67 17.62 2.37 -4.44
N GLY A 68 18.26 3.47 -4.00
CA GLY A 68 18.35 4.69 -4.78
C GLY A 68 16.97 5.27 -5.10
N ASP A 69 16.62 5.31 -6.38
CA ASP A 69 15.36 5.81 -6.94
C ASP A 69 14.29 4.72 -7.14
N THR A 70 14.52 3.51 -6.61
CA THR A 70 13.58 2.39 -6.69
C THR A 70 13.09 1.92 -5.33
N LEU A 71 11.86 1.40 -5.30
CA LEU A 71 11.27 0.68 -4.18
C LEU A 71 10.91 -0.74 -4.61
N ALA A 72 11.19 -1.69 -3.73
CA ALA A 72 10.44 -2.93 -3.65
C ALA A 72 9.53 -2.89 -2.43
N ALA A 73 8.35 -3.48 -2.52
CA ALA A 73 7.43 -3.58 -1.40
C ALA A 73 6.72 -4.93 -1.40
N ARG A 74 6.45 -5.46 -0.21
CA ARG A 74 5.58 -6.64 -0.04
C ARG A 74 4.54 -6.35 1.03
N ALA A 75 3.28 -6.43 0.65
CA ALA A 75 2.17 -6.35 1.58
C ALA A 75 1.72 -7.77 1.95
N ARG A 76 1.70 -8.08 3.25
CA ARG A 76 1.14 -9.33 3.76
C ARG A 76 0.19 -9.04 4.89
N GLY A 77 -1.04 -9.53 4.78
CA GLY A 77 -2.02 -9.30 5.82
C GLY A 77 -3.40 -9.87 5.52
N SER A 78 -4.38 -9.43 6.30
CA SER A 78 -5.77 -9.81 6.11
C SER A 78 -6.71 -8.65 6.37
N GLY A 79 -7.92 -8.77 5.83
CA GLY A 79 -8.97 -7.77 5.98
C GLY A 79 -10.34 -8.39 5.75
N SER A 80 -11.37 -7.66 6.16
CA SER A 80 -12.76 -8.05 5.90
C SER A 80 -13.14 -7.61 4.49
N GLU A 81 -13.77 -8.50 3.76
CA GLU A 81 -14.28 -8.20 2.42
C GLU A 81 -15.35 -7.09 2.49
N VAL A 82 -15.31 -6.14 1.55
CA VAL A 82 -16.20 -4.96 1.55
C VAL A 82 -17.66 -5.33 1.29
N ALA A 83 -17.90 -6.30 0.40
CA ALA A 83 -19.25 -6.69 -0.03
C ALA A 83 -19.74 -8.01 0.62
N GLY A 84 -18.91 -8.63 1.45
CA GLY A 84 -19.15 -9.97 2.00
C GLY A 84 -18.84 -10.06 3.49
N THR A 85 -18.94 -11.27 4.02
CA THR A 85 -18.58 -11.60 5.41
C THR A 85 -17.25 -12.34 5.51
N ALA A 86 -16.56 -12.55 4.38
CA ALA A 86 -15.33 -13.31 4.33
C ALA A 86 -14.14 -12.51 4.89
N ARG A 87 -13.21 -13.25 5.50
CA ARG A 87 -11.84 -12.76 5.76
C ARG A 87 -10.96 -13.11 4.57
N VAL A 88 -10.36 -12.09 3.98
CA VAL A 88 -9.44 -12.24 2.84
C VAL A 88 -8.02 -12.11 3.35
N THR A 89 -7.14 -12.99 2.89
CA THR A 89 -5.70 -12.86 3.08
C THR A 89 -5.06 -12.37 1.79
N LEU A 90 -4.07 -11.49 1.90
CA LEU A 90 -3.35 -10.92 0.77
C LEU A 90 -1.85 -11.12 0.96
N ASP A 91 -1.19 -11.54 -0.11
CA ASP A 91 0.26 -11.47 -0.27
C ASP A 91 0.54 -10.86 -1.65
N ALA A 92 1.02 -9.63 -1.67
CA ALA A 92 1.27 -8.87 -2.89
C ALA A 92 2.69 -8.32 -2.87
N SER A 93 3.40 -8.45 -3.98
CA SER A 93 4.75 -7.94 -4.14
C SER A 93 4.84 -6.97 -5.31
N PHE A 94 5.65 -5.93 -5.10
CA PHE A 94 6.00 -4.91 -6.06
C PHE A 94 7.52 -4.88 -6.15
N GLU A 95 8.04 -5.01 -7.37
CA GLU A 95 9.46 -4.96 -7.62
C GLU A 95 9.81 -3.74 -8.47
N SER A 96 10.95 -3.12 -8.17
CA SER A 96 11.55 -2.05 -8.99
C SER A 96 10.62 -0.86 -9.30
N VAL A 97 9.77 -0.47 -8.35
CA VAL A 97 8.89 0.70 -8.50
C VAL A 97 9.73 1.97 -8.47
N ARG A 98 9.80 2.68 -9.60
CA ARG A 98 10.52 3.94 -9.72
C ARG A 98 9.82 5.04 -8.92
N ILE A 99 10.58 5.73 -8.09
CA ILE A 99 10.14 6.92 -7.37
C ILE A 99 10.55 8.11 -8.23
N GLY A 100 9.57 8.81 -8.80
CA GLY A 100 9.85 10.07 -9.50
C GLY A 100 10.52 11.07 -8.57
N ALA A 101 11.40 11.91 -9.12
CA ALA A 101 11.89 13.09 -8.40
C ALA A 101 10.69 13.95 -8.02
N ASP A 102 10.74 14.55 -6.82
CA ASP A 102 9.72 15.50 -6.41
C ASP A 102 9.67 16.63 -7.43
N THR A 103 8.50 16.86 -8.02
CA THR A 103 8.36 17.82 -9.13
C THR A 103 8.31 19.26 -8.65
N LEU A 104 8.19 19.47 -7.34
CA LEU A 104 8.17 20.80 -6.74
C LEU A 104 9.26 20.88 -5.66
N PRO A 105 10.22 21.84 -5.76
CA PRO A 105 11.11 22.10 -4.65
C PRO A 105 10.29 22.60 -3.46
N CYS A 106 10.47 21.98 -2.29
CA CYS A 106 9.99 22.49 -1.01
C CYS A 106 10.80 23.73 -0.60
N ALA A 107 10.66 24.83 -1.35
CA ALA A 107 11.16 26.13 -0.95
C ALA A 107 10.02 26.89 -0.25
N VAL A 108 10.30 27.39 0.96
CA VAL A 108 9.44 28.38 1.61
C VAL A 108 9.36 29.58 0.67
N GLN A 109 8.18 29.86 0.10
CA GLN A 109 7.95 31.14 -0.59
C GLN A 109 7.81 32.24 0.46
N PRO A 110 8.55 33.36 0.33
CA PRO A 110 8.46 34.50 1.24
C PRO A 110 7.13 35.24 1.15
#